data_AF-A0A969GEG7-F1
#
_entry.id   AF-A0A969GEG7-F1
#
_cell.length_a   1.000
_cell.length_b   1.000
_cell.length_c   1.000
_cell.angle_alpha   90.00
_cell.angle_beta   90.00
_cell.angle_gamma   90.00
#
_symmetry.space_group_name_H-M   'P 1'
#
loop_
_entity.id
_entity.type
_entity.pdbx_description
1 polymer ?
#
loop_
_entity_poly.entity_id
_entity_poly.type
_entity_poly.pdbx_seq_one_letter_code
_entity_poly.pdbx_strand_id
1 'polypeptide(L)'
;MLLAIVLLPLFTLAQTNSFWSDVTESDIAKTGERQIRPLQYRTVKLDIDGLKQFLATAPMENNVNKSSIKISLPMPDGTTQRFSIVESPIMEAGLAVQLPEIKTYVGQGIDDPTATIRFDWTYKGFHAMILSAGNSTFIDPYHSQTQEEYITYFKKDFVTSKAFQCELDNEINGVKFDGDLPTFNPNKSAGEQLRTYRLALACTGEYAQFHGGTVNGVASAMTTTMNRVNGVYEREISVRLILVANNNSLIFLNANSDPFNNNSTNQLIGQGQTQITSIIGAANFDIGHVFSTGAGGLAGLGVVCSNNNKGRGVTGISQPIGDPFDIDYVAHEMGHQFSGNHTFNGSSGSCGGFNRNGSTAFEPGSGTTIMAYAGICTGQNIANNSDAYFHTGSFDEIISYTNQGNGNSCPVVTNTGNSAPVVTVGTGGFFIPKGTPFELVGTATDPDNDVMTYSWEQHDLGPQGAPNSPSGNAPLFRSFHL
;
A
#
# COMPACT_ATOMS: atom_id res chain seq x y z
N MET A 1 29.35 -40.34 51.60
CA MET A 1 29.48 -38.99 51.02
C MET A 1 28.66 -38.98 49.73
N LEU A 2 27.34 -38.77 49.82
CA LEU A 2 26.44 -38.69 48.66
C LEU A 2 26.16 -37.20 48.42
N LEU A 3 26.63 -36.68 47.30
CA LEU A 3 26.40 -35.30 46.88
C LEU A 3 25.02 -35.23 46.22
N ALA A 4 24.04 -34.64 46.91
CA ALA A 4 22.73 -34.36 46.33
C ALA A 4 22.84 -33.11 45.44
N ILE A 5 22.84 -33.32 44.13
CA ILE A 5 22.76 -32.24 43.13
C ILE A 5 21.30 -31.81 43.05
N VAL A 6 20.99 -30.65 43.63
CA VAL A 6 19.70 -29.98 43.49
C VAL A 6 19.70 -29.29 42.12
N LEU A 7 19.00 -29.88 41.13
CA LEU A 7 18.66 -29.19 39.89
C LEU A 7 17.56 -28.16 40.18
N LEU A 8 17.93 -26.87 40.21
CA LEU A 8 16.98 -25.77 40.15
C LEU A 8 16.47 -25.64 38.70
N PRO A 9 15.15 -25.63 38.45
CA PRO A 9 14.63 -25.32 37.14
C PRO A 9 14.89 -23.83 36.86
N LEU A 10 15.78 -23.56 35.90
CA LEU A 10 15.90 -22.26 35.26
C LEU A 10 14.61 -22.02 34.47
N PHE A 11 13.64 -21.34 35.09
CA PHE A 11 12.56 -20.72 34.35
C PHE A 11 13.16 -19.59 33.51
N THR A 12 13.45 -19.87 32.24
CA THR A 12 13.63 -18.81 31.25
C THR A 12 12.28 -18.14 31.06
N LEU A 13 12.04 -17.03 31.78
CA LEU A 13 11.04 -16.07 31.37
C LEU A 13 11.45 -15.62 29.97
N ALA A 14 10.70 -16.02 28.95
CA ALA A 14 10.82 -15.41 27.64
C ALA A 14 10.55 -13.92 27.85
N GLN A 15 11.57 -13.07 27.74
CA GLN A 15 11.39 -11.63 27.75
C GLN A 15 10.47 -11.29 26.58
N THR A 16 9.24 -10.91 26.88
CA THR A 16 8.43 -10.14 25.95
C THR A 16 9.13 -8.79 25.83
N ASN A 17 9.87 -8.59 24.74
CA ASN A 17 10.48 -7.30 24.41
C ASN A 17 9.35 -6.31 24.11
N SER A 18 8.82 -5.68 25.16
CA SER A 18 7.81 -4.64 25.07
C SER A 18 8.51 -3.29 25.22
N PHE A 19 8.67 -2.60 24.10
CA PHE A 19 9.24 -1.25 24.03
C PHE A 19 8.17 -0.16 24.28
N TRP A 20 6.93 -0.57 24.50
CA TRP A 20 5.77 0.31 24.52
C TRP A 20 5.16 0.38 25.92
N SER A 21 4.79 1.58 26.33
CA SER A 21 4.01 1.84 27.54
C SER A 21 2.87 2.81 27.24
N ASP A 22 1.71 2.63 27.86
CA ASP A 22 0.60 3.59 27.72
C ASP A 22 0.96 4.97 28.28
N VAL A 23 0.45 6.02 27.62
CA VAL A 23 0.56 7.41 28.09
C VAL A 23 -0.79 8.08 27.97
N THR A 24 -1.17 8.88 28.97
CA THR A 24 -2.40 9.67 28.90
C THR A 24 -2.22 10.80 27.89
N GLU A 25 -3.18 11.03 27.00
CA GLU A 25 -3.07 12.09 26.00
C GLU A 25 -2.88 13.49 26.60
N SER A 26 -3.43 13.75 27.80
CA SER A 26 -3.24 15.02 28.53
C SER A 26 -1.79 15.28 28.92
N ASP A 27 -0.98 14.22 29.02
CA ASP A 27 0.41 14.28 29.48
C ASP A 27 1.38 14.47 28.29
N ILE A 28 0.89 14.36 27.06
CA ILE A 28 1.68 14.56 25.85
C ILE A 28 1.82 16.06 25.57
N ALA A 29 3.07 16.53 25.49
CA ALA A 29 3.37 17.91 25.13
C ALA A 29 2.84 18.22 23.71
N LYS A 30 2.28 19.41 23.50
CA LYS A 30 1.71 19.83 22.22
C LYS A 30 2.70 20.73 21.48
N THR A 31 3.86 20.19 21.09
CA THR A 31 4.93 20.96 20.45
C THR A 31 4.84 20.97 18.93
N GLY A 32 4.16 19.99 18.34
CA GLY A 32 3.97 19.86 16.89
C GLY A 32 2.51 19.92 16.46
N GLU A 33 2.32 19.88 15.14
CA GLU A 33 1.00 19.77 14.52
C GLU A 33 0.48 18.33 14.60
N ARG A 34 -0.75 18.16 15.09
CA ARG A 34 -1.48 16.88 15.00
C ARG A 34 -1.90 16.63 13.56
N GLN A 35 -1.05 15.90 12.85
CA GLN A 35 -1.17 15.54 11.44
C GLN A 35 -2.18 14.41 11.20
N ILE A 36 -2.26 13.44 12.12
CA ILE A 36 -3.19 12.30 12.04
C ILE A 36 -4.15 12.37 13.24
N ARG A 37 -5.45 12.32 12.95
CA ARG A 37 -6.53 12.47 13.95
C ARG A 37 -7.65 11.45 13.73
N PRO A 38 -7.44 10.19 14.15
CA PRO A 38 -8.48 9.16 14.08
C PRO A 38 -9.61 9.48 15.08
N LEU A 39 -10.81 8.98 14.83
CA LEU A 39 -11.95 9.07 15.73
C LEU A 39 -11.74 8.28 17.02
N GLN A 40 -10.99 7.18 16.94
CA GLN A 40 -10.62 6.31 18.05
C GLN A 40 -9.16 5.88 17.89
N TYR A 41 -8.37 5.99 18.96
CA TYR A 41 -6.97 5.61 18.99
C TYR A 41 -6.50 5.37 20.43
N ARG A 42 -5.37 4.68 20.57
CA ARG A 42 -4.63 4.51 21.82
C ARG A 42 -3.32 5.26 21.74
N THR A 43 -2.97 5.99 22.79
CA THR A 43 -1.71 6.74 22.92
C THR A 43 -0.68 5.92 23.69
N VAL A 44 0.51 5.76 23.09
CA VAL A 44 1.60 4.97 23.66
C VAL A 44 2.91 5.75 23.58
N LYS A 45 3.86 5.39 24.44
CA LYS A 45 5.21 5.90 24.48
C LYS A 45 6.20 4.79 24.14
N LEU A 46 7.21 5.11 23.35
CA LEU A 46 8.21 4.19 22.83
C LEU A 46 9.57 4.38 23.53
N ASP A 47 10.17 3.28 23.98
CA ASP A 47 11.61 3.19 24.29
C ASP A 47 12.40 3.11 22.97
N ILE A 48 12.83 4.29 22.49
CA ILE A 48 13.53 4.43 21.21
C ILE A 48 14.87 3.70 21.21
N ASP A 49 15.67 3.89 22.26
CA ASP A 49 17.02 3.32 22.33
C ASP A 49 16.94 1.79 22.40
N GLY A 50 16.03 1.27 23.23
CA GLY A 50 15.75 -0.16 23.32
C GLY A 50 15.28 -0.74 21.98
N LEU A 51 14.34 -0.08 21.29
CA LEU A 51 13.86 -0.53 20.00
C LEU A 51 14.97 -0.52 18.94
N LYS A 52 15.74 0.56 18.82
CA LYS A 52 16.83 0.66 17.84
C LYS A 52 17.89 -0.42 18.04
N GLN A 53 18.32 -0.64 19.28
CA GLN A 53 19.30 -1.69 19.59
C GLN A 53 18.76 -3.08 19.25
N PHE A 54 17.48 -3.33 19.54
CA PHE A 54 16.83 -4.58 19.19
C PHE A 54 16.72 -4.78 17.66
N LEU A 55 16.27 -3.77 16.93
CA LEU A 55 16.10 -3.83 15.48
C LEU A 55 17.43 -4.00 14.73
N ALA A 56 18.55 -3.51 15.28
CA ALA A 56 19.88 -3.76 14.73
C ALA A 56 20.31 -5.24 14.77
N THR A 57 19.58 -6.09 15.52
CA THR A 57 19.80 -7.55 15.56
C THR A 57 18.94 -8.32 14.56
N ALA A 58 17.99 -7.65 13.89
CA ALA A 58 17.15 -8.29 12.90
C ALA A 58 17.99 -8.79 11.71
N PRO A 59 17.85 -10.07 11.29
CA PRO A 59 18.53 -10.54 10.10
C PRO A 59 17.93 -9.91 8.85
N MET A 60 18.73 -9.77 7.80
CA MET A 60 18.24 -9.45 6.46
C MET A 60 17.31 -10.56 5.97
N GLU A 61 16.22 -10.20 5.32
CA GLU A 61 15.19 -11.14 4.83
C GLU A 61 15.76 -12.29 3.98
N ASN A 62 16.78 -12.03 3.17
CA ASN A 62 17.39 -13.04 2.29
C ASN A 62 18.39 -13.97 2.99
N ASN A 63 18.69 -13.74 4.27
CA ASN A 63 19.66 -14.52 5.02
C ASN A 63 19.01 -15.61 5.90
N VAL A 64 17.68 -15.57 6.07
CA VAL A 64 16.95 -16.51 6.93
C VAL A 64 15.64 -16.94 6.30
N ASN A 65 15.32 -18.23 6.37
CA ASN A 65 14.00 -18.72 5.97
C ASN A 65 12.92 -18.44 7.03
N LYS A 66 13.33 -18.38 8.31
CA LYS A 66 12.45 -18.05 9.43
C LYS A 66 13.23 -17.28 10.48
N SER A 67 12.78 -16.08 10.79
CA SER A 67 13.40 -15.25 11.83
C SER A 67 13.08 -15.77 13.23
N SER A 68 14.06 -15.67 14.13
CA SER A 68 13.85 -15.88 15.58
C SER A 68 13.57 -14.58 16.32
N ILE A 69 13.70 -13.44 15.63
CA ILE A 69 13.53 -12.10 16.19
C ILE A 69 12.04 -11.78 16.24
N LYS A 70 11.54 -11.48 17.45
CA LYS A 70 10.12 -11.25 17.72
C LYS A 70 9.90 -9.88 18.34
N ILE A 71 9.08 -9.06 17.70
CA ILE A 71 8.65 -7.76 18.22
C ILE A 71 7.22 -7.86 18.76
N SER A 72 6.94 -7.10 19.82
CA SER A 72 5.59 -6.93 20.36
C SER A 72 5.11 -5.50 20.08
N LEU A 73 3.91 -5.35 19.50
CA LEU A 73 3.35 -4.06 19.13
C LEU A 73 2.00 -3.79 19.81
N PRO A 74 1.73 -2.53 20.20
CA PRO A 74 0.50 -2.16 20.87
C PRO A 74 -0.65 -2.08 19.86
N MET A 75 -1.75 -2.75 20.20
CA MET A 75 -2.97 -2.73 19.39
C MET A 75 -3.96 -1.65 19.91
N PRO A 76 -4.86 -1.14 19.05
CA PRO A 76 -5.82 -0.09 19.42
C PRO A 76 -6.83 -0.53 20.49
N ASP A 77 -7.11 -1.83 20.60
CA ASP A 77 -8.03 -2.42 21.56
C ASP A 77 -7.41 -2.64 22.96
N GLY A 78 -6.18 -2.17 23.18
CA GLY A 78 -5.44 -2.33 24.43
C GLY A 78 -4.60 -3.60 24.50
N THR A 79 -4.75 -4.53 23.54
CA THR A 79 -3.96 -5.76 23.49
C THR A 79 -2.56 -5.51 22.92
N THR A 80 -1.79 -6.59 22.76
CA THR A 80 -0.46 -6.58 22.15
C THR A 80 -0.38 -7.75 21.19
N GLN A 81 0.18 -7.51 20.00
CA GLN A 81 0.35 -8.53 18.97
C GLN A 81 1.84 -8.73 18.67
N ARG A 82 2.25 -10.00 18.54
CA ARG A 82 3.64 -10.38 18.27
C ARG A 82 3.85 -10.73 16.81
N PHE A 83 5.00 -10.32 16.29
CA PHE A 83 5.43 -10.57 14.92
C PHE A 83 6.84 -11.14 14.89
N SER A 84 7.09 -12.10 14.00
CA SER A 84 8.42 -12.53 13.61
C SER A 84 8.94 -11.64 12.49
N ILE A 85 10.07 -10.96 12.68
CA ILE A 85 10.49 -9.85 11.79
C ILE A 85 11.88 -10.06 11.17
N VAL A 86 12.08 -9.44 10.00
CA VAL A 86 13.36 -9.34 9.28
C VAL A 86 13.54 -7.92 8.73
N GLU A 87 14.79 -7.50 8.53
CA GLU A 87 15.09 -6.27 7.78
C GLU A 87 14.79 -6.53 6.28
N SER A 88 13.97 -5.68 5.66
CA SER A 88 13.50 -5.79 4.28
C SER A 88 13.67 -4.44 3.57
N PRO A 89 14.90 -4.06 3.18
CA PRO A 89 15.21 -2.74 2.67
C PRO A 89 14.48 -2.41 1.37
N ILE A 90 13.96 -1.18 1.28
CA ILE A 90 13.34 -0.65 0.05
C ILE A 90 14.19 0.42 -0.64
N MET A 91 15.50 0.44 -0.37
CA MET A 91 16.48 1.33 -0.99
C MET A 91 17.63 0.52 -1.56
N GLU A 92 18.10 0.88 -2.76
CA GLU A 92 19.38 0.41 -3.24
C GLU A 92 20.53 0.85 -2.32
N ALA A 93 21.59 0.05 -2.27
CA ALA A 93 22.69 0.22 -1.32
C ALA A 93 23.32 1.63 -1.34
N GLY A 94 23.44 2.26 -2.52
CA GLY A 94 24.01 3.60 -2.65
C GLY A 94 23.18 4.70 -1.96
N LEU A 95 21.86 4.53 -1.90
CA LEU A 95 20.97 5.45 -1.19
C LEU A 95 20.98 5.15 0.31
N ALA A 96 20.93 3.86 0.69
CA ALA A 96 20.95 3.42 2.08
C ALA A 96 22.22 3.86 2.83
N VAL A 97 23.39 3.91 2.16
CA VAL A 97 24.64 4.43 2.74
C VAL A 97 24.56 5.92 3.06
N GLN A 98 23.81 6.69 2.26
CA GLN A 98 23.62 8.14 2.48
C GLN A 98 22.59 8.43 3.58
N LEU A 99 21.67 7.48 3.83
CA LEU A 99 20.54 7.63 4.76
C LEU A 99 20.49 6.47 5.77
N PRO A 100 21.54 6.27 6.59
CA PRO A 100 21.69 5.06 7.41
C PRO A 100 20.64 4.91 8.53
N GLU A 101 19.99 6.01 8.94
CA GLU A 101 18.89 5.97 9.92
C GLU A 101 17.60 5.43 9.32
N ILE A 102 17.45 5.37 7.99
CA ILE A 102 16.23 4.87 7.35
C ILE A 102 16.34 3.35 7.19
N LYS A 103 15.52 2.64 7.96
CA LYS A 103 15.45 1.18 7.98
C LYS A 103 14.00 0.72 7.85
N THR A 104 13.79 -0.36 7.10
CA THR A 104 12.47 -0.92 6.82
C THR A 104 12.47 -2.41 7.10
N TYR A 105 11.34 -2.90 7.59
CA TYR A 105 11.18 -4.25 8.10
C TYR A 105 9.84 -4.83 7.66
N VAL A 106 9.81 -6.15 7.52
CA VAL A 106 8.59 -6.92 7.30
C VAL A 106 8.47 -7.98 8.39
N GLY A 107 7.25 -8.44 8.67
CA GLY A 107 7.04 -9.54 9.58
C GLY A 107 5.73 -10.28 9.39
N GLN A 108 5.72 -11.49 9.95
CA GLN A 108 4.57 -12.39 10.00
C GLN A 108 4.02 -12.46 11.42
N GLY A 109 2.69 -12.36 11.55
CA GLY A 109 1.99 -12.45 12.82
C GLY A 109 2.12 -13.82 13.47
N ILE A 110 2.36 -13.83 14.78
CA ILE A 110 2.47 -15.05 15.60
C ILE A 110 1.14 -15.36 16.29
N ASP A 111 0.50 -14.31 16.82
CA ASP A 111 -0.76 -14.44 17.56
C ASP A 111 -1.97 -14.48 16.61
N ASP A 112 -1.84 -13.81 15.47
CA ASP A 112 -2.76 -13.89 14.32
C ASP A 112 -1.94 -14.24 13.07
N PRO A 113 -2.02 -15.49 12.58
CA PRO A 113 -1.31 -15.93 11.39
C PRO A 113 -1.78 -15.26 10.08
N THR A 114 -2.93 -14.59 10.05
CA THR A 114 -3.38 -13.83 8.86
C THR A 114 -2.70 -12.46 8.78
N ALA A 115 -2.07 -12.01 9.87
CA ALA A 115 -1.51 -10.69 9.96
C ALA A 115 -0.09 -10.60 9.39
N THR A 116 0.14 -9.65 8.50
CA THR A 116 1.47 -9.22 8.08
C THR A 116 1.73 -7.79 8.54
N ILE A 117 2.99 -7.44 8.71
CA ILE A 117 3.39 -6.08 9.06
C ILE A 117 4.49 -5.59 8.14
N ARG A 118 4.39 -4.32 7.73
CA ARG A 118 5.55 -3.52 7.31
C ARG A 118 5.69 -2.32 8.24
N PHE A 119 6.92 -2.07 8.67
CA PHE A 119 7.23 -0.92 9.52
C PHE A 119 8.60 -0.36 9.18
N ASP A 120 8.82 0.88 9.60
CA ASP A 120 10.06 1.61 9.37
C ASP A 120 10.48 2.39 10.60
N TRP A 121 11.79 2.58 10.69
CA TRP A 121 12.41 3.59 11.52
C TRP A 121 13.09 4.60 10.60
N THR A 122 12.80 5.88 10.76
CA THR A 122 13.35 6.96 9.92
C THR A 122 13.74 8.19 10.74
N TYR A 123 14.20 9.26 10.08
CA TYR A 123 14.38 10.56 10.74
C TYR A 123 13.06 11.19 11.22
N LYS A 124 11.91 10.63 10.83
CA LYS A 124 10.57 11.04 11.28
C LYS A 124 9.96 10.10 12.33
N GLY A 125 10.75 9.15 12.85
CA GLY A 125 10.32 8.21 13.88
C GLY A 125 9.85 6.87 13.33
N PHE A 126 9.10 6.14 14.14
CA PHE A 126 8.56 4.81 13.84
C PHE A 126 7.19 4.90 13.15
N HIS A 127 7.00 4.15 12.06
CA HIS A 127 5.69 3.96 11.44
C HIS A 127 5.44 2.48 11.19
N ALA A 128 4.22 2.02 11.39
CA ALA A 128 3.82 0.65 11.07
C ALA A 128 2.46 0.60 10.38
N MET A 129 2.33 -0.40 9.51
CA MET A 129 1.07 -0.85 8.92
C MET A 129 0.97 -2.35 9.10
N ILE A 130 -0.07 -2.78 9.81
CA ILE A 130 -0.43 -4.17 10.01
C ILE A 130 -1.67 -4.45 9.16
N LEU A 131 -1.59 -5.45 8.30
CA LEU A 131 -2.72 -5.93 7.51
C LEU A 131 -3.11 -7.30 8.03
N SER A 132 -4.38 -7.49 8.39
CA SER A 132 -4.93 -8.77 8.88
C SER A 132 -6.29 -9.04 8.20
N ALA A 133 -6.82 -10.25 8.34
CA ALA A 133 -8.16 -10.58 7.85
C ALA A 133 -9.25 -9.66 8.42
N GLY A 134 -9.11 -9.26 9.69
CA GLY A 134 -10.12 -8.46 10.39
C GLY A 134 -10.01 -6.95 10.18
N ASN A 135 -8.86 -6.36 10.53
CA ASN A 135 -8.66 -4.91 10.46
C ASN A 135 -7.23 -4.54 10.07
N SER A 136 -7.08 -3.50 9.27
CA SER A 136 -5.81 -2.80 9.13
C SER A 136 -5.55 -1.90 10.32
N THR A 137 -4.35 -1.97 10.88
CA THR A 137 -3.90 -1.18 12.03
C THR A 137 -2.69 -0.35 11.66
N PHE A 138 -2.63 0.88 12.15
CA PHE A 138 -1.53 1.81 11.92
C PHE A 138 -0.93 2.28 13.23
N ILE A 139 0.38 2.46 13.25
CA ILE A 139 1.12 3.14 14.32
C ILE A 139 1.87 4.30 13.70
N ASP A 140 1.63 5.51 14.20
CA ASP A 140 2.23 6.75 13.69
C ASP A 140 2.64 7.68 14.83
N PRO A 141 3.62 8.57 14.62
CA PRO A 141 3.96 9.62 15.56
C PRO A 141 2.73 10.44 15.94
N TYR A 142 2.61 10.78 17.22
CA TYR A 142 1.46 11.52 17.72
C TYR A 142 1.30 12.90 17.05
N HIS A 143 2.41 13.63 16.86
CA HIS A 143 2.46 14.89 16.11
C HIS A 143 3.82 15.12 15.43
N SER A 144 3.90 16.12 14.55
CA SER A 144 5.07 16.34 13.67
C SER A 144 6.42 16.59 14.35
N GLN A 145 6.43 16.94 15.65
CA GLN A 145 7.66 17.17 16.43
C GLN A 145 7.86 16.17 17.58
N THR A 146 7.07 15.09 17.62
CA THR A 146 7.18 14.10 18.69
C THR A 146 8.42 13.26 18.47
N GLN A 147 9.06 12.85 19.56
CA GLN A 147 10.12 11.85 19.53
C GLN A 147 9.58 10.48 19.99
N GLU A 148 8.92 10.42 21.15
CA GLU A 148 8.63 9.16 21.85
C GLU A 148 7.14 8.77 21.88
N GLU A 149 6.21 9.69 21.61
CA GLU A 149 4.77 9.43 21.68
C GLU A 149 4.14 9.04 20.33
N TYR A 150 3.30 8.03 20.34
CA TYR A 150 2.68 7.47 19.14
C TYR A 150 1.19 7.24 19.38
N ILE A 151 0.45 7.15 18.27
CA ILE A 151 -0.92 6.65 18.25
C ILE A 151 -0.97 5.31 17.55
N THR A 152 -1.75 4.38 18.09
CA THR A 152 -2.16 3.14 17.40
C THR A 152 -3.67 3.19 17.16
N TYR A 153 -4.10 2.94 15.93
CA TYR A 153 -5.50 3.08 15.51
C TYR A 153 -5.87 2.11 14.40
N PHE A 154 -7.17 1.76 14.32
CA PHE A 154 -7.69 1.04 13.17
C PHE A 154 -7.95 1.99 12.02
N LYS A 155 -7.72 1.52 10.80
CA LYS A 155 -8.00 2.25 9.57
C LYS A 155 -9.40 2.84 9.52
N LYS A 156 -10.41 2.04 9.91
CA LYS A 156 -11.83 2.44 9.91
C LYS A 156 -12.11 3.71 10.74
N ASP A 157 -11.24 4.00 11.70
CA ASP A 157 -11.37 5.15 12.59
C ASP A 157 -10.65 6.39 12.03
N PHE A 158 -9.83 6.27 10.98
CA PHE A 158 -9.21 7.42 10.33
C PHE A 158 -10.15 8.04 9.28
N VAL A 159 -10.78 9.15 9.66
CA VAL A 159 -11.67 9.93 8.79
C VAL A 159 -10.94 11.13 8.23
N THR A 160 -11.10 11.36 6.93
CA THR A 160 -10.45 12.41 6.16
C THR A 160 -11.51 13.19 5.38
N SER A 161 -11.28 14.48 5.17
CA SER A 161 -12.14 15.33 4.32
C SER A 161 -11.70 15.32 2.86
N LYS A 162 -11.21 14.17 2.36
CA LYS A 162 -10.59 14.07 1.04
C LYS A 162 -11.49 14.62 -0.06
N ALA A 163 -10.85 15.39 -0.94
CA ALA A 163 -11.37 15.73 -2.25
C ALA A 163 -10.37 15.14 -3.26
N PHE A 164 -10.58 13.87 -3.62
CA PHE A 164 -9.76 13.20 -4.62
C PHE A 164 -10.33 13.42 -6.01
N GLN A 165 -9.44 13.84 -6.92
CA GLN A 165 -9.65 13.84 -8.35
C GLN A 165 -8.49 13.03 -8.94
N CYS A 166 -8.85 11.88 -9.50
CA CYS A 166 -7.97 11.06 -10.33
C CYS A 166 -8.36 11.31 -11.78
N GLU A 167 -7.36 11.49 -12.62
CA GLU A 167 -7.51 11.53 -14.06
C GLU A 167 -6.60 10.47 -14.68
N LEU A 168 -6.94 9.99 -15.88
CA LEU A 168 -6.07 9.13 -16.67
C LEU A 168 -5.52 9.94 -17.85
N ASP A 169 -4.24 9.75 -18.16
CA ASP A 169 -3.59 10.46 -19.25
C ASP A 169 -4.04 9.93 -20.60
N ASN A 170 -5.05 10.59 -21.18
CA ASN A 170 -5.65 10.20 -22.45
C ASN A 170 -4.71 10.35 -23.65
N GLU A 171 -3.59 11.07 -23.52
CA GLU A 171 -2.59 11.21 -24.59
C GLU A 171 -1.69 9.98 -24.70
N ILE A 172 -1.56 9.21 -23.62
CA ILE A 172 -0.87 7.92 -23.64
C ILE A 172 -1.84 6.84 -23.19
N ASN A 173 -2.49 6.26 -24.19
CA ASN A 173 -2.77 4.84 -24.08
C ASN A 173 -1.42 4.13 -24.15
N GLY A 174 -0.80 3.85 -22.98
CA GLY A 174 0.26 2.84 -22.95
C GLY A 174 -0.30 1.58 -23.59
N VAL A 175 0.56 0.81 -24.29
CA VAL A 175 0.22 -0.32 -25.17
C VAL A 175 -1.21 -0.76 -24.92
N LYS A 176 -2.17 -0.25 -25.72
CA LYS A 176 -3.51 -0.83 -25.70
C LYS A 176 -3.24 -2.30 -25.93
N PHE A 177 -3.70 -3.15 -25.03
CA PHE A 177 -3.93 -4.51 -25.46
C PHE A 177 -4.94 -4.37 -26.60
N ASP A 178 -4.43 -4.34 -27.83
CA ASP A 178 -5.19 -4.41 -29.09
C ASP A 178 -5.74 -5.84 -29.29
N GLY A 179 -5.79 -6.63 -28.21
CA GLY A 179 -6.51 -7.87 -28.12
C GLY A 179 -7.79 -7.65 -27.33
N ASP A 180 -8.80 -8.46 -27.62
CA ASP A 180 -9.98 -8.62 -26.78
C ASP A 180 -9.59 -8.59 -25.29
N LEU A 181 -10.44 -7.98 -24.47
CA LEU A 181 -10.34 -7.95 -22.99
C LEU A 181 -9.65 -9.23 -22.49
N PRO A 182 -8.67 -9.14 -21.55
CA PRO A 182 -8.06 -10.35 -21.01
C PRO A 182 -9.18 -11.32 -20.66
N THR A 183 -9.19 -12.45 -21.35
CA THR A 183 -10.24 -13.45 -21.19
C THR A 183 -10.22 -13.85 -19.72
N PHE A 184 -11.36 -13.69 -19.04
CA PHE A 184 -11.47 -13.99 -17.61
C PHE A 184 -10.82 -15.35 -17.33
N ASN A 185 -9.76 -15.33 -16.53
CA ASN A 185 -9.05 -16.55 -16.17
C ASN A 185 -9.34 -16.84 -14.69
N PRO A 186 -10.24 -17.79 -14.38
CA PRO A 186 -10.60 -18.10 -13.00
C PRO A 186 -9.44 -18.67 -12.17
N ASN A 187 -8.31 -19.01 -12.80
CA ASN A 187 -7.14 -19.57 -12.16
C ASN A 187 -5.94 -18.62 -12.19
N LYS A 188 -6.15 -17.31 -12.38
CA LYS A 188 -5.05 -16.36 -12.32
C LYS A 188 -4.62 -16.17 -10.87
N SER A 189 -3.34 -16.44 -10.61
CA SER A 189 -2.70 -16.32 -9.30
C SER A 189 -1.53 -15.35 -9.36
N ALA A 190 -1.15 -14.88 -8.18
CA ALA A 190 0.12 -14.25 -7.88
C ALA A 190 0.69 -14.93 -6.62
N GLY A 191 1.98 -14.74 -6.36
CA GLY A 191 2.64 -15.21 -5.14
C GLY A 191 3.87 -16.06 -5.41
N GLU A 192 3.91 -16.84 -6.49
CA GLU A 192 5.02 -17.79 -6.76
C GLU A 192 6.32 -17.07 -7.15
N GLN A 193 6.20 -15.85 -7.71
CA GLN A 193 7.32 -15.03 -8.15
C GLN A 193 7.15 -13.58 -7.72
N LEU A 194 8.11 -13.07 -6.95
CA LEU A 194 8.24 -11.67 -6.61
C LEU A 194 8.95 -10.92 -7.75
N ARG A 195 8.36 -9.81 -8.20
CA ARG A 195 8.94 -8.90 -9.20
C ARG A 195 9.41 -7.62 -8.51
N THR A 196 10.71 -7.41 -8.50
CA THR A 196 11.32 -6.20 -7.90
C THR A 196 11.67 -5.20 -8.99
N TYR A 197 11.12 -3.97 -8.88
CA TYR A 197 11.32 -2.86 -9.80
C TYR A 197 12.05 -1.71 -9.12
N ARG A 198 12.96 -1.07 -9.85
CA ARG A 198 13.66 0.15 -9.41
C ARG A 198 12.76 1.37 -9.61
N LEU A 199 12.41 2.02 -8.51
CA LEU A 199 11.61 3.22 -8.46
C LEU A 199 12.49 4.46 -8.39
N ALA A 200 12.27 5.39 -9.32
CA ALA A 200 12.77 6.75 -9.27
C ALA A 200 11.66 7.70 -8.82
N LEU A 201 11.68 8.10 -7.55
CA LEU A 201 10.65 8.90 -6.91
C LEU A 201 11.11 10.34 -6.72
N ALA A 202 10.49 11.26 -7.46
CA ALA A 202 10.75 12.69 -7.37
C ALA A 202 9.72 13.39 -6.49
N CYS A 203 10.02 14.63 -6.08
CA CYS A 203 9.01 15.51 -5.49
C CYS A 203 9.14 16.97 -5.91
N THR A 204 8.04 17.71 -5.83
CA THR A 204 8.04 19.17 -5.94
C THR A 204 8.69 19.82 -4.72
N GLY A 205 9.11 21.08 -4.85
CA GLY A 205 9.62 21.88 -3.76
C GLY A 205 8.60 22.07 -2.64
N GLU A 206 7.32 22.17 -2.96
CA GLU A 206 6.25 22.30 -1.97
C GLU A 206 6.09 21.02 -1.14
N TYR A 207 6.16 19.83 -1.78
CA TYR A 207 6.19 18.56 -1.05
C TYR A 207 7.41 18.50 -0.15
N ALA A 208 8.58 18.91 -0.66
CA ALA A 208 9.79 18.92 0.13
C ALA A 208 9.69 19.83 1.36
N GLN A 209 9.13 21.04 1.20
CA GLN A 209 8.90 21.97 2.30
C GLN A 209 7.90 21.42 3.33
N PHE A 210 6.81 20.78 2.87
CA PHE A 210 5.83 20.14 3.76
C PHE A 210 6.49 19.10 4.68
N HIS A 211 7.44 18.31 4.16
CA HIS A 211 8.14 17.30 4.94
C HIS A 211 9.41 17.80 5.67
N GLY A 212 9.56 19.12 5.81
CA GLY A 212 10.59 19.75 6.64
C GLY A 212 11.76 20.37 5.86
N GLY A 213 11.70 20.40 4.52
CA GLY A 213 12.66 21.13 3.69
C GLY A 213 14.07 20.55 3.68
N THR A 214 14.24 19.28 4.06
CA THR A 214 15.54 18.58 4.05
C THR A 214 15.44 17.25 3.31
N VAL A 215 16.54 16.84 2.68
CA VAL A 215 16.62 15.53 1.99
C VAL A 215 16.25 14.39 2.93
N ASN A 216 16.76 14.38 4.16
CA ASN A 216 16.48 13.35 5.15
C ASN A 216 14.99 13.28 5.53
N GLY A 217 14.35 14.43 5.75
CA GLY A 217 12.92 14.49 6.07
C GLY A 217 12.04 14.01 4.93
N VAL A 218 12.37 14.43 3.70
CA VAL A 218 11.64 14.02 2.48
C VAL A 218 11.82 12.54 2.20
N ALA A 219 13.06 12.03 2.24
CA ALA A 219 13.34 10.63 2.00
C ALA A 219 12.69 9.73 3.07
N SER A 220 12.59 10.20 4.32
CA SER A 220 11.85 9.48 5.38
C SER A 220 10.36 9.35 5.05
N ALA A 221 9.72 10.43 4.60
CA ALA A 221 8.32 10.43 4.22
C ALA A 221 8.06 9.54 2.99
N MET A 222 8.85 9.70 1.94
CA MET A 222 8.81 8.84 0.75
C MET A 222 8.98 7.36 1.11
N THR A 223 9.90 7.05 2.01
CA THR A 223 10.14 5.67 2.47
C THR A 223 8.93 5.12 3.22
N THR A 224 8.34 5.90 4.13
CA THR A 224 7.15 5.47 4.89
C THR A 224 6.00 5.12 3.96
N THR A 225 5.71 6.01 2.99
CA THR A 225 4.68 5.78 1.96
C THR A 225 4.98 4.53 1.15
N MET A 226 6.20 4.41 0.61
CA MET A 226 6.54 3.26 -0.24
C MET A 226 6.64 1.95 0.53
N ASN A 227 6.96 1.99 1.83
CA ASN A 227 6.96 0.81 2.69
C ASN A 227 5.52 0.30 2.89
N ARG A 228 4.54 1.20 2.99
CA ARG A 228 3.11 0.83 3.04
C ARG A 228 2.62 0.32 1.70
N VAL A 229 2.92 1.00 0.60
CA VAL A 229 2.56 0.56 -0.76
C VAL A 229 3.12 -0.84 -1.05
N ASN A 230 4.40 -1.09 -0.73
CA ASN A 230 4.99 -2.43 -0.85
C ASN A 230 4.30 -3.47 0.03
N GLY A 231 3.78 -3.10 1.20
CA GLY A 231 3.04 -4.03 2.08
C GLY A 231 1.76 -4.55 1.44
N VAL A 232 1.13 -3.73 0.60
CA VAL A 232 -0.01 -4.11 -0.21
C VAL A 232 0.44 -4.83 -1.47
N TYR A 233 1.39 -4.26 -2.21
CA TYR A 233 1.78 -4.75 -3.55
C TYR A 233 2.44 -6.12 -3.50
N GLU A 234 3.25 -6.39 -2.48
CA GLU A 234 3.87 -7.71 -2.29
C GLU A 234 2.82 -8.78 -2.02
N ARG A 235 1.81 -8.46 -1.21
CA ARG A 235 0.71 -9.36 -0.85
C ARG A 235 -0.25 -9.60 -2.01
N GLU A 236 -0.65 -8.54 -2.70
CA GLU A 236 -1.73 -8.60 -3.70
C GLU A 236 -1.24 -9.00 -5.09
N ILE A 237 -0.11 -8.45 -5.54
CA ILE A 237 0.33 -8.56 -6.94
C ILE A 237 1.78 -9.03 -7.07
N SER A 238 2.42 -9.43 -5.97
CA SER A 238 3.81 -9.87 -5.91
C SER A 238 4.80 -8.88 -6.55
N VAL A 239 4.59 -7.59 -6.26
CA VAL A 239 5.46 -6.50 -6.73
C VAL A 239 6.15 -5.84 -5.54
N ARG A 240 7.45 -5.58 -5.69
CA ARG A 240 8.24 -4.75 -4.76
C ARG A 240 8.88 -3.58 -5.50
N LEU A 241 8.79 -2.40 -4.92
CA LEU A 241 9.42 -1.18 -5.41
C LEU A 241 10.62 -0.80 -4.54
N ILE A 242 11.80 -0.64 -5.15
CA ILE A 242 13.03 -0.23 -4.47
C ILE A 242 13.51 1.13 -4.97
N LEU A 243 13.77 2.08 -4.07
CA LEU A 243 14.28 3.40 -4.43
C LEU A 243 15.69 3.29 -5.01
N VAL A 244 15.92 3.92 -6.16
CA VAL A 244 17.22 3.91 -6.88
C VAL A 244 18.34 4.55 -6.06
N ALA A 245 19.58 4.11 -6.29
CA ALA A 245 20.75 4.48 -5.50
C ALA A 245 21.02 6.00 -5.39
N ASN A 246 20.59 6.78 -6.39
CA ASN A 246 20.74 8.24 -6.44
C ASN A 246 19.41 8.99 -6.35
N ASN A 247 18.37 8.41 -5.73
CA ASN A 247 17.04 9.03 -5.62
C ASN A 247 17.05 10.40 -4.94
N ASN A 248 18.03 10.68 -4.05
CA ASN A 248 18.20 12.00 -3.42
C ASN A 248 18.34 13.14 -4.44
N SER A 249 18.83 12.86 -5.65
CA SER A 249 18.94 13.85 -6.73
C SER A 249 17.59 14.26 -7.32
N LEU A 250 16.51 13.56 -6.99
CA LEU A 250 15.13 13.86 -7.40
C LEU A 250 14.33 14.60 -6.31
N ILE A 251 14.96 14.92 -5.18
CA ILE A 251 14.37 15.71 -4.12
C ILE A 251 14.69 17.18 -4.37
N PHE A 252 13.72 17.91 -4.90
CA PHE A 252 13.85 19.34 -5.13
C PHE A 252 13.39 20.09 -3.88
N LEU A 253 14.28 20.81 -3.22
CA LEU A 253 13.97 21.46 -1.94
C LEU A 253 13.31 22.83 -2.05
N ASN A 254 13.39 23.50 -3.21
CA ASN A 254 12.97 24.89 -3.36
C ASN A 254 11.84 25.03 -4.38
N ALA A 255 10.64 25.34 -3.88
CA ALA A 255 9.41 25.54 -4.66
C ALA A 255 9.52 26.62 -5.75
N ASN A 256 10.43 27.59 -5.60
CA ASN A 256 10.57 28.68 -6.58
C ASN A 256 11.49 28.32 -7.76
N SER A 257 12.29 27.27 -7.63
CA SER A 257 13.33 26.93 -8.61
C SER A 257 13.28 25.48 -9.08
N ASP A 258 12.37 24.67 -8.55
CA ASP A 258 12.18 23.32 -9.03
C ASP A 258 11.57 23.32 -10.45
N PRO A 259 11.73 22.23 -11.22
CA PRO A 259 11.31 22.17 -12.61
C PRO A 259 9.81 21.84 -12.79
N PHE A 260 9.02 21.84 -11.73
CA PHE A 260 7.67 21.31 -11.69
C PHE A 260 6.60 22.38 -11.57
N ASN A 261 5.43 22.10 -12.14
CA ASN A 261 4.21 22.82 -11.82
C ASN A 261 3.39 22.03 -10.79
N ASN A 262 3.52 22.39 -9.51
CA ASN A 262 2.87 21.70 -8.40
C ASN A 262 1.33 21.64 -8.49
N ASN A 263 0.71 22.54 -9.26
CA ASN A 263 -0.76 22.67 -9.31
C ASN A 263 -1.37 22.22 -10.64
N SER A 264 -0.58 21.69 -11.59
CA SER A 264 -1.07 21.22 -12.88
C SER A 264 -0.61 19.80 -13.17
N THR A 265 -1.46 18.82 -12.91
CA THR A 265 -1.19 17.38 -13.09
C THR A 265 -0.79 17.05 -14.53
N ASN A 266 -1.49 17.63 -15.50
CA ASN A 266 -1.21 17.47 -16.93
C ASN A 266 0.19 17.96 -17.34
N GLN A 267 0.73 18.99 -16.68
CA GLN A 267 2.12 19.41 -16.91
C GLN A 267 3.10 18.56 -16.10
N LEU A 268 2.75 18.30 -14.84
CA LEU A 268 3.59 17.60 -13.87
C LEU A 268 3.95 16.20 -14.32
N ILE A 269 3.03 15.47 -14.96
CA ILE A 269 3.28 14.10 -15.45
C ILE A 269 4.36 14.05 -16.54
N GLY A 270 4.32 15.00 -17.49
CA GLY A 270 5.34 15.11 -18.54
C GLY A 270 6.67 15.61 -18.00
N GLN A 271 6.64 16.60 -17.10
CA GLN A 271 7.84 17.10 -16.42
C GLN A 271 8.51 15.99 -15.61
N GLY A 272 7.74 15.16 -14.91
CA GLY A 272 8.21 13.99 -14.15
C GLY A 272 9.03 13.05 -15.03
N GLN A 273 8.46 12.61 -16.15
CA GLN A 273 9.17 11.77 -17.13
C GLN A 273 10.47 12.42 -17.61
N THR A 274 10.44 13.70 -17.98
CA THR A 274 11.62 14.42 -18.48
C THR A 274 12.72 14.51 -17.43
N GLN A 275 12.39 14.97 -16.22
CA GLN A 275 13.37 15.22 -15.16
C GLN A 275 13.97 13.91 -14.64
N ILE A 276 13.13 12.91 -14.35
CA ILE A 276 13.59 11.60 -13.89
C ILE A 276 14.52 10.97 -14.93
N THR A 277 14.14 10.99 -16.21
CA THR A 277 14.98 10.43 -17.28
C THR A 277 16.30 11.18 -17.43
N SER A 278 16.29 12.50 -17.31
CA SER A 278 17.51 13.32 -17.44
C SER A 278 18.48 13.13 -16.27
N ILE A 279 17.97 12.93 -15.05
CA ILE A 279 18.80 12.89 -13.83
C ILE A 279 19.25 11.46 -13.51
N ILE A 280 18.34 10.50 -13.59
CA ILE A 280 18.63 9.09 -13.24
C ILE A 280 19.18 8.35 -14.46
N GLY A 281 18.71 8.69 -15.67
CA GLY A 281 19.02 7.97 -16.89
C GLY A 281 18.05 6.81 -17.12
N ALA A 282 17.53 6.67 -18.35
CA ALA A 282 16.51 5.68 -18.68
C ALA A 282 16.89 4.23 -18.33
N ALA A 283 18.18 3.85 -18.32
CA ALA A 283 18.58 2.48 -17.97
C ALA A 283 18.52 2.17 -16.47
N ASN A 284 18.44 3.20 -15.62
CA ASN A 284 18.70 3.09 -14.19
C ASN A 284 17.43 3.06 -13.32
N PHE A 285 16.25 3.05 -13.93
CA PHE A 285 14.98 2.90 -13.24
C PHE A 285 13.96 2.18 -14.11
N ASP A 286 12.93 1.63 -13.49
CA ASP A 286 11.92 0.77 -14.12
C ASP A 286 10.53 1.42 -14.07
N ILE A 287 10.29 2.20 -13.02
CA ILE A 287 9.11 3.03 -12.80
C ILE A 287 9.58 4.36 -12.18
N GLY A 288 8.98 5.46 -12.59
CA GLY A 288 9.18 6.78 -12.00
C GLY A 288 7.85 7.42 -11.64
N HIS A 289 7.87 8.23 -10.59
CA HIS A 289 6.68 8.87 -10.05
C HIS A 289 7.05 10.20 -9.38
N VAL A 290 6.12 11.16 -9.33
CA VAL A 290 6.32 12.47 -8.70
C VAL A 290 5.31 12.70 -7.58
N PHE A 291 5.78 13.07 -6.40
CA PHE A 291 4.94 13.54 -5.31
C PHE A 291 4.85 15.07 -5.26
N SER A 292 3.65 15.58 -5.00
CA SER A 292 3.37 17.02 -4.91
C SER A 292 2.37 17.33 -3.79
N THR A 293 2.17 18.61 -3.47
CA THR A 293 1.11 19.03 -2.52
C THR A 293 -0.16 19.53 -3.23
N GLY A 294 -0.15 19.56 -4.56
CA GLY A 294 -1.27 19.97 -5.39
C GLY A 294 -1.64 18.89 -6.40
N ALA A 295 -2.33 19.29 -7.47
CA ALA A 295 -2.56 18.50 -8.69
C ALA A 295 -3.41 17.19 -8.59
N GLY A 296 -3.64 16.57 -7.44
CA GLY A 296 -4.39 15.31 -7.41
C GLY A 296 -3.59 14.14 -7.99
N GLY A 297 -4.27 13.17 -8.61
CA GLY A 297 -3.65 11.98 -9.20
C GLY A 297 -3.73 11.93 -10.72
N LEU A 298 -2.64 11.57 -11.38
CA LEU A 298 -2.61 11.27 -12.82
C LEU A 298 -1.47 10.30 -13.13
N ALA A 299 -1.80 9.23 -13.85
CA ALA A 299 -0.82 8.25 -14.31
C ALA A 299 -1.05 7.84 -15.76
N GLY A 300 0.05 7.48 -16.44
CA GLY A 300 -0.03 6.76 -17.69
C GLY A 300 -0.44 5.31 -17.44
N LEU A 301 -1.38 4.79 -18.22
CA LEU A 301 -1.82 3.39 -18.10
C LEU A 301 -0.75 2.44 -18.64
N GLY A 302 -0.28 1.49 -17.84
CA GLY A 302 0.62 0.42 -18.30
C GLY A 302 1.96 0.93 -18.84
N VAL A 303 2.61 1.85 -18.12
CA VAL A 303 3.84 2.52 -18.56
C VAL A 303 5.13 1.98 -17.92
N VAL A 304 5.05 1.11 -16.92
CA VAL A 304 6.25 0.51 -16.29
C VAL A 304 7.12 -0.19 -17.35
N CYS A 305 8.44 -0.09 -17.20
CA CYS A 305 9.43 -0.54 -18.19
C CYS A 305 9.39 0.16 -19.57
N SER A 306 8.47 1.09 -19.85
CA SER A 306 8.47 1.86 -21.11
C SER A 306 9.42 3.04 -21.02
N ASN A 307 10.58 3.00 -21.68
CA ASN A 307 11.59 4.08 -21.56
C ASN A 307 11.06 5.49 -21.86
N ASN A 308 10.04 5.62 -22.71
CA ASN A 308 9.46 6.92 -23.08
C ASN A 308 8.38 7.40 -22.09
N ASN A 309 7.82 6.51 -21.27
CA ASN A 309 6.62 6.81 -20.46
C ASN A 309 6.72 6.38 -18.99
N LYS A 310 7.72 5.59 -18.60
CA LYS A 310 7.78 4.94 -17.27
C LYS A 310 7.88 5.87 -16.07
N GLY A 311 8.21 7.14 -16.29
CA GLY A 311 8.18 8.22 -15.30
C GLY A 311 6.90 9.07 -15.31
N ARG A 312 5.87 8.68 -16.07
CA ARG A 312 4.58 9.38 -16.15
C ARG A 312 3.62 8.87 -15.07
N GLY A 313 3.85 9.32 -13.84
CA GLY A 313 2.96 9.11 -12.71
C GLY A 313 3.10 10.23 -11.70
N VAL A 314 1.98 10.73 -11.19
CA VAL A 314 1.93 11.86 -10.27
C VAL A 314 0.88 11.59 -9.21
N THR A 315 1.25 11.85 -7.96
CA THR A 315 0.33 11.90 -6.84
C THR A 315 0.51 13.19 -6.06
N GLY A 316 -0.58 13.86 -5.71
CA GLY A 316 -0.51 14.99 -4.79
C GLY A 316 -1.82 15.31 -4.10
N ILE A 317 -1.67 15.76 -2.86
CA ILE A 317 -2.74 16.25 -2.00
C ILE A 317 -2.12 17.27 -1.02
N SER A 318 -2.92 18.20 -0.51
CA SER A 318 -2.44 19.28 0.37
C SER A 318 -1.78 18.79 1.67
N GLN A 319 -2.11 17.58 2.12
CA GLN A 319 -1.51 16.91 3.27
C GLN A 319 -1.09 15.49 2.88
N PRO A 320 0.07 15.32 2.21
CA PRO A 320 0.50 14.04 1.65
C PRO A 320 1.08 13.13 2.73
N ILE A 321 0.20 12.63 3.60
CA ILE A 321 0.54 11.81 4.78
C ILE A 321 -0.54 10.77 5.08
N GLY A 322 -0.13 9.67 5.69
CA GLY A 322 -1.02 8.66 6.24
C GLY A 322 -1.69 7.78 5.19
N ASP A 323 -2.43 6.78 5.66
CA ASP A 323 -3.13 5.78 4.84
C ASP A 323 -3.97 6.37 3.68
N PRO A 324 -4.70 7.49 3.83
CA PRO A 324 -5.44 8.08 2.71
C PRO A 324 -4.54 8.57 1.57
N PHE A 325 -3.33 9.05 1.87
CA PHE A 325 -2.36 9.38 0.83
C PHE A 325 -1.72 8.11 0.27
N ASP A 326 -1.29 7.20 1.14
CA ASP A 326 -0.50 6.03 0.75
C ASP A 326 -1.33 5.02 -0.07
N ILE A 327 -2.58 4.76 0.32
CA ILE A 327 -3.44 3.72 -0.28
C ILE A 327 -4.43 4.31 -1.29
N ASP A 328 -5.22 5.32 -0.91
CA ASP A 328 -6.28 5.82 -1.81
C ASP A 328 -5.69 6.58 -3.01
N TYR A 329 -4.45 7.06 -2.92
CA TYR A 329 -3.81 7.86 -3.97
C TYR A 329 -2.57 7.18 -4.52
N VAL A 330 -1.50 6.99 -3.73
CA VAL A 330 -0.22 6.51 -4.28
C VAL A 330 -0.36 5.10 -4.86
N ALA A 331 -0.97 4.17 -4.11
CA ALA A 331 -1.25 2.82 -4.63
C ALA A 331 -2.24 2.85 -5.81
N HIS A 332 -3.20 3.78 -5.84
CA HIS A 332 -4.13 3.94 -6.96
C HIS A 332 -3.39 4.35 -8.25
N GLU A 333 -2.63 5.43 -8.19
CA GLU A 333 -1.92 5.98 -9.36
C GLU A 333 -0.81 5.04 -9.84
N MET A 334 -0.09 4.39 -8.92
CA MET A 334 0.87 3.36 -9.31
C MET A 334 0.17 2.13 -9.89
N GLY A 335 -1.05 1.80 -9.45
CA GLY A 335 -1.88 0.74 -10.03
C GLY A 335 -2.17 0.98 -11.51
N HIS A 336 -2.47 2.23 -11.89
CA HIS A 336 -2.55 2.63 -13.30
C HIS A 336 -1.23 2.45 -14.05
N GLN A 337 -0.09 2.83 -13.46
CA GLN A 337 1.22 2.59 -14.09
C GLN A 337 1.47 1.10 -14.37
N PHE A 338 0.93 0.22 -13.53
CA PHE A 338 0.93 -1.24 -13.71
C PHE A 338 -0.22 -1.78 -14.58
N SER A 339 -0.96 -0.91 -15.27
CA SER A 339 -2.04 -1.24 -16.22
C SER A 339 -3.41 -1.56 -15.60
N GLY A 340 -3.62 -1.34 -14.30
CA GLY A 340 -4.94 -1.49 -13.69
C GLY A 340 -5.90 -0.38 -14.12
N ASN A 341 -7.09 -0.72 -14.61
CA ASN A 341 -8.18 0.23 -14.86
C ASN A 341 -9.08 0.40 -13.64
N HIS A 342 -9.89 1.48 -13.67
CA HIS A 342 -10.87 1.75 -12.64
C HIS A 342 -11.94 0.66 -12.53
N THR A 343 -12.37 0.37 -11.31
CA THR A 343 -13.30 -0.73 -11.03
C THR A 343 -14.71 -0.30 -10.61
N PHE A 344 -14.94 0.99 -10.38
CA PHE A 344 -16.22 1.54 -9.92
C PHE A 344 -17.28 1.63 -11.04
N ASN A 345 -18.56 1.57 -10.66
CA ASN A 345 -19.72 1.66 -11.57
C ASN A 345 -20.72 2.78 -11.22
N GLY A 346 -20.35 3.71 -10.35
CA GLY A 346 -21.14 4.90 -10.00
C GLY A 346 -21.20 5.94 -11.13
N SER A 347 -22.08 6.94 -10.97
CA SER A 347 -22.37 8.01 -11.94
C SER A 347 -22.40 9.43 -11.36
N SER A 348 -22.12 9.62 -10.07
CA SER A 348 -22.20 10.93 -9.40
C SER A 348 -20.90 11.32 -8.69
N GLY A 349 -20.71 12.61 -8.42
CA GLY A 349 -19.44 13.15 -7.91
C GLY A 349 -18.28 12.85 -8.87
N SER A 350 -17.14 12.39 -8.34
CA SER A 350 -15.98 12.00 -9.15
C SER A 350 -16.22 10.76 -10.01
N CYS A 351 -17.26 9.95 -9.74
CA CYS A 351 -17.68 8.86 -10.62
C CYS A 351 -18.45 9.35 -11.87
N GLY A 352 -18.82 10.63 -11.93
CA GLY A 352 -19.41 11.23 -13.12
C GLY A 352 -18.38 11.45 -14.23
N GLY A 353 -18.85 11.67 -15.46
CA GLY A 353 -17.98 12.00 -16.59
C GLY A 353 -17.28 10.78 -17.21
N PHE A 354 -15.99 10.94 -17.51
CA PHE A 354 -15.24 10.01 -18.38
C PHE A 354 -14.32 9.04 -17.64
N ASN A 355 -14.25 9.10 -16.30
CA ASN A 355 -13.33 8.30 -15.51
C ASN A 355 -13.74 6.82 -15.42
N ARG A 356 -15.03 6.49 -15.62
CA ARG A 356 -15.49 5.10 -15.57
C ARG A 356 -14.92 4.29 -16.73
N ASN A 357 -14.26 3.17 -16.41
CA ASN A 357 -13.90 2.17 -17.40
C ASN A 357 -14.99 1.10 -17.49
N GLY A 358 -15.72 1.06 -18.61
CA GLY A 358 -16.87 0.16 -18.77
C GLY A 358 -16.55 -1.34 -18.83
N SER A 359 -15.30 -1.70 -19.13
CA SER A 359 -14.85 -3.10 -19.19
C SER A 359 -14.40 -3.67 -17.85
N THR A 360 -14.20 -2.81 -16.85
CA THR A 360 -13.76 -3.21 -15.51
C THR A 360 -14.65 -2.68 -14.39
N ALA A 361 -15.77 -2.03 -14.72
CA ALA A 361 -16.73 -1.43 -13.78
C ALA A 361 -17.57 -2.48 -13.01
N PHE A 362 -16.90 -3.28 -12.19
CA PHE A 362 -17.44 -4.40 -11.43
C PHE A 362 -17.92 -4.04 -10.03
N GLU A 363 -17.56 -2.87 -9.50
CA GLU A 363 -17.92 -2.48 -8.14
C GLU A 363 -19.10 -1.49 -8.11
N PRO A 364 -20.09 -1.68 -7.23
CA PRO A 364 -21.25 -0.80 -7.17
C PRO A 364 -20.88 0.59 -6.66
N GLY A 365 -21.51 1.62 -7.24
CA GLY A 365 -21.31 3.02 -6.79
C GLY A 365 -19.84 3.44 -6.86
N SER A 366 -19.32 4.00 -5.77
CA SER A 366 -17.91 4.37 -5.65
C SER A 366 -16.93 3.18 -5.67
N GLY A 367 -17.41 1.96 -5.44
CA GLY A 367 -16.60 0.81 -5.07
C GLY A 367 -15.84 1.00 -3.75
N THR A 368 -15.02 0.01 -3.41
CA THR A 368 -14.27 -0.09 -2.15
C THR A 368 -12.83 -0.55 -2.34
N THR A 369 -12.39 -1.06 -3.49
CA THR A 369 -10.99 -1.49 -3.70
C THR A 369 -10.06 -0.35 -4.14
N ILE A 370 -8.75 -0.62 -4.21
CA ILE A 370 -7.72 0.37 -4.55
C ILE A 370 -8.04 1.11 -5.86
N MET A 371 -8.44 0.41 -6.92
CA MET A 371 -8.75 1.03 -8.23
C MET A 371 -10.17 1.59 -8.34
N ALA A 372 -10.91 1.62 -7.23
CA ALA A 372 -12.21 2.28 -7.16
C ALA A 372 -12.07 3.74 -6.69
N TYR A 373 -13.20 4.43 -6.58
CA TYR A 373 -13.31 5.82 -6.16
C TYR A 373 -13.95 5.95 -4.77
N ALA A 374 -13.57 5.07 -3.84
CA ALA A 374 -14.12 5.01 -2.50
C ALA A 374 -14.16 6.41 -1.86
N GLY A 375 -15.34 6.83 -1.40
CA GLY A 375 -15.52 8.09 -0.67
C GLY A 375 -15.69 9.36 -1.50
N ILE A 376 -15.54 9.34 -2.84
CA ILE A 376 -15.58 10.56 -3.67
C ILE A 376 -16.72 10.61 -4.70
N CYS A 377 -17.64 9.66 -4.67
CA CYS A 377 -18.81 9.63 -5.55
C CYS A 377 -20.06 10.08 -4.77
N THR A 378 -20.31 11.39 -4.79
CA THR A 378 -21.37 12.07 -4.02
C THR A 378 -22.71 11.32 -4.09
N GLY A 379 -23.26 10.95 -2.92
CA GLY A 379 -24.53 10.21 -2.82
C GLY A 379 -24.50 8.75 -3.28
N GLN A 380 -23.32 8.23 -3.65
CA GLN A 380 -23.12 6.87 -4.17
C GLN A 380 -21.90 6.17 -3.54
N ASN A 381 -21.37 6.71 -2.44
CA ASN A 381 -20.26 6.12 -1.70
C ASN A 381 -20.69 4.86 -0.94
N ILE A 382 -19.94 3.78 -1.12
CA ILE A 382 -20.12 2.51 -0.37
C ILE A 382 -19.25 2.49 0.89
N ALA A 383 -18.02 2.98 0.78
CA ALA A 383 -17.08 3.17 1.86
C ALA A 383 -16.44 4.56 1.75
N ASN A 384 -15.84 5.03 2.84
CA ASN A 384 -15.14 6.30 2.84
C ASN A 384 -13.72 6.19 2.27
N ASN A 385 -13.01 5.09 2.48
CA ASN A 385 -11.64 4.86 2.00
C ASN A 385 -11.54 3.48 1.34
N SER A 386 -10.57 3.28 0.47
CA SER A 386 -10.38 2.05 -0.29
C SER A 386 -9.75 0.99 0.60
N ASP A 387 -10.36 -0.19 0.70
CA ASP A 387 -9.73 -1.38 1.26
C ASP A 387 -8.45 -1.72 0.49
N ALA A 388 -7.41 -2.12 1.22
CA ALA A 388 -6.04 -2.21 0.71
C ALA A 388 -5.79 -3.50 -0.08
N TYR A 389 -6.63 -3.75 -1.09
CA TYR A 389 -6.50 -4.85 -2.06
C TYR A 389 -7.04 -4.42 -3.43
N PHE A 390 -6.68 -5.15 -4.47
CA PHE A 390 -7.16 -4.92 -5.83
C PHE A 390 -8.38 -5.79 -6.11
N HIS A 391 -9.42 -5.22 -6.74
CA HIS A 391 -10.51 -6.03 -7.26
C HIS A 391 -9.99 -6.99 -8.34
N THR A 392 -10.55 -8.20 -8.46
CA THR A 392 -10.13 -9.24 -9.40
C THR A 392 -9.99 -8.73 -10.84
N GLY A 393 -10.84 -7.78 -11.25
CA GLY A 393 -10.75 -7.11 -12.55
C GLY A 393 -9.42 -6.38 -12.78
N SER A 394 -9.02 -5.48 -11.88
CA SER A 394 -7.76 -4.73 -12.01
C SER A 394 -6.54 -5.57 -11.63
N PHE A 395 -6.69 -6.51 -10.69
CA PHE A 395 -5.69 -7.54 -10.41
C PHE A 395 -5.36 -8.33 -11.68
N ASP A 396 -6.36 -8.81 -12.42
CA ASP A 396 -6.15 -9.60 -13.63
C ASP A 396 -5.41 -8.83 -14.73
N GLU A 397 -5.68 -7.53 -14.86
CA GLU A 397 -4.99 -6.63 -15.79
C GLU A 397 -3.52 -6.43 -15.38
N ILE A 398 -3.29 -6.08 -14.11
CA ILE A 398 -1.95 -5.88 -13.56
C ILE A 398 -1.11 -7.15 -13.72
N ILE A 399 -1.63 -8.31 -13.31
CA ILE A 399 -0.92 -9.58 -13.43
C ILE A 399 -0.64 -9.96 -14.89
N SER A 400 -1.57 -9.69 -15.81
CA SER A 400 -1.31 -9.90 -17.24
C SER A 400 -0.16 -9.00 -17.72
N TYR A 401 -0.16 -7.74 -17.30
CA TYR A 401 0.85 -6.77 -17.68
C TYR A 401 2.23 -7.09 -17.10
N THR A 402 2.31 -7.46 -15.81
CA THR A 402 3.57 -7.77 -15.12
C THR A 402 4.13 -9.14 -15.50
N ASN A 403 3.30 -10.10 -15.91
CA ASN A 403 3.75 -11.47 -16.18
C ASN A 403 3.92 -11.75 -17.67
N GLN A 404 3.15 -11.09 -18.53
CA GLN A 404 3.08 -11.37 -19.97
C GLN A 404 3.28 -10.12 -20.83
N GLY A 405 2.99 -8.94 -20.29
CA GLY A 405 3.10 -7.66 -20.99
C GLY A 405 4.46 -6.99 -20.85
N ASN A 406 4.51 -5.71 -21.23
CA ASN A 406 5.74 -4.89 -21.18
C ASN A 406 6.29 -4.75 -19.75
N GLY A 407 5.43 -4.82 -18.75
CA GLY A 407 5.81 -4.77 -17.34
C GLY A 407 6.72 -5.92 -16.90
N ASN A 408 6.83 -7.00 -17.69
CA ASN A 408 7.74 -8.12 -17.40
C ASN A 408 9.17 -7.94 -17.97
N SER A 409 9.45 -6.83 -18.67
CA SER A 409 10.70 -6.67 -19.42
C SER A 409 11.90 -6.13 -18.62
N CYS A 410 11.65 -5.55 -17.44
CA CYS A 410 12.68 -4.90 -16.62
C CYS A 410 12.83 -5.36 -15.16
N PRO A 411 11.89 -6.08 -14.50
CA PRO A 411 12.07 -6.41 -13.09
C PRO A 411 13.13 -7.48 -12.88
N VAL A 412 13.67 -7.51 -11.66
CA VAL A 412 14.33 -8.70 -11.13
C VAL A 412 13.25 -9.64 -10.60
N VAL A 413 13.21 -10.86 -11.13
CA VAL A 413 12.22 -11.88 -10.75
C VAL A 413 12.87 -12.92 -9.83
N THR A 414 12.29 -13.14 -8.66
CA THR A 414 12.75 -14.14 -7.69
C THR A 414 11.61 -15.07 -7.31
N ASN A 415 11.86 -16.38 -7.32
CA ASN A 415 10.89 -17.36 -6.84
C ASN A 415 10.75 -17.23 -5.32
N THR A 416 9.51 -17.18 -4.83
CA THR A 416 9.20 -17.11 -3.40
C THR A 416 9.18 -18.48 -2.73
N GLY A 417 8.98 -19.54 -3.53
CA GLY A 417 8.71 -20.87 -3.02
C GLY A 417 7.26 -21.10 -2.62
N ASN A 418 6.40 -20.09 -2.76
CA ASN A 418 4.96 -20.17 -2.52
C ASN A 418 4.24 -20.90 -3.67
N SER A 419 3.16 -21.58 -3.35
CA SER A 419 2.28 -22.28 -4.26
C SER A 419 0.90 -21.63 -4.25
N ALA A 420 0.25 -21.51 -5.41
CA ALA A 420 -1.13 -21.00 -5.44
C ALA A 420 -2.08 -21.95 -4.70
N PRO A 421 -3.06 -21.42 -3.94
CA PRO A 421 -4.09 -22.23 -3.33
C PRO A 421 -5.03 -22.81 -4.38
N VAL A 422 -5.62 -23.96 -4.07
CA VAL A 422 -6.63 -24.61 -4.92
C VAL A 422 -8.01 -24.28 -4.38
N VAL A 423 -8.75 -23.46 -5.11
CA VAL A 423 -10.11 -23.04 -4.75
C VAL A 423 -11.14 -24.00 -5.33
N THR A 424 -12.09 -24.42 -4.52
CA THR A 424 -13.26 -25.22 -4.89
C THR A 424 -14.53 -24.48 -4.52
N VAL A 425 -15.33 -24.13 -5.53
CA VAL A 425 -16.64 -23.50 -5.37
C VAL A 425 -17.73 -24.37 -6.00
N GLY A 426 -18.96 -24.24 -5.53
CA GLY A 426 -20.10 -24.98 -6.09
C GLY A 426 -20.27 -24.71 -7.59
N THR A 427 -20.56 -25.75 -8.37
CA THR A 427 -20.83 -25.64 -9.81
C THR A 427 -22.33 -25.48 -10.04
N GLY A 428 -22.73 -24.41 -10.74
CA GLY A 428 -24.13 -24.15 -11.13
C GLY A 428 -24.59 -22.74 -10.84
N GLY A 429 -25.43 -22.18 -11.73
CA GLY A 429 -26.09 -20.90 -11.52
C GLY A 429 -27.35 -21.07 -10.66
N PHE A 430 -27.52 -20.19 -9.67
CA PHE A 430 -28.73 -20.13 -8.86
C PHE A 430 -29.66 -19.03 -9.38
N PHE A 431 -30.96 -19.30 -9.45
CA PHE A 431 -31.96 -18.26 -9.65
C PHE A 431 -32.41 -17.75 -8.28
N ILE A 432 -31.95 -16.55 -7.91
CA ILE A 432 -32.25 -15.91 -6.62
C ILE A 432 -33.29 -14.80 -6.86
N PRO A 433 -34.51 -14.88 -6.30
CA PRO A 433 -35.49 -13.82 -6.45
C PRO A 433 -35.00 -12.49 -5.85
N LYS A 434 -35.39 -11.36 -6.46
CA LYS A 434 -35.02 -10.02 -5.97
C LYS A 434 -35.39 -9.85 -4.50
N GLY A 435 -34.44 -9.34 -3.71
CA GLY A 435 -34.62 -9.08 -2.27
C GLY A 435 -34.44 -10.32 -1.38
N THR A 436 -33.97 -11.44 -1.94
CA THR A 436 -33.65 -12.65 -1.17
C THR A 436 -32.18 -12.60 -0.74
N PRO A 437 -31.88 -12.62 0.57
CA PRO A 437 -30.51 -12.81 1.05
C PRO A 437 -29.96 -14.16 0.58
N PHE A 438 -28.66 -14.21 0.30
CA PHE A 438 -27.96 -15.43 -0.07
C PHE A 438 -26.59 -15.48 0.60
N GLU A 439 -26.03 -16.68 0.68
CA GLU A 439 -24.70 -16.95 1.20
C GLU A 439 -23.88 -17.65 0.11
N LEU A 440 -22.62 -17.24 -0.02
CA LEU A 440 -21.65 -17.89 -0.90
C LEU A 440 -20.74 -18.77 -0.06
N VAL A 441 -20.70 -20.06 -0.38
CA VAL A 441 -19.88 -21.04 0.32
C VAL A 441 -18.86 -21.61 -0.67
N GLY A 442 -17.59 -21.56 -0.26
CA GLY A 442 -16.46 -22.10 -1.00
C GLY A 442 -15.44 -22.65 -0.02
N THR A 443 -14.54 -23.48 -0.53
CA THR A 443 -13.43 -24.05 0.26
C THR A 443 -12.16 -23.94 -0.55
N ALA A 444 -11.02 -23.68 0.10
CA ALA A 444 -9.71 -23.75 -0.54
C ALA A 444 -8.78 -24.68 0.24
N THR A 445 -7.77 -25.21 -0.45
CA THR A 445 -6.64 -25.90 0.17
C THR A 445 -5.35 -25.23 -0.27
N ASP A 446 -4.48 -24.93 0.68
CA ASP A 446 -3.17 -24.37 0.40
C ASP A 446 -2.09 -25.48 0.44
N PRO A 447 -1.30 -25.67 -0.63
CA PRO A 447 -0.23 -26.67 -0.64
C PRO A 447 0.87 -26.43 0.41
N ASP A 448 1.10 -25.18 0.81
CA ASP A 448 2.12 -24.80 1.79
C ASP A 448 1.60 -24.83 3.24
N ASN A 449 0.30 -25.09 3.41
CA ASN A 449 -0.42 -25.21 4.67
C ASN A 449 -0.42 -23.88 5.48
N ASP A 450 -0.44 -22.76 4.77
CA ASP A 450 -0.63 -21.42 5.30
C ASP A 450 -2.11 -21.12 5.62
N VAL A 451 -2.32 -20.17 6.52
CA VAL A 451 -3.67 -19.70 6.85
C VAL A 451 -4.13 -18.74 5.74
N MET A 452 -5.22 -19.10 5.07
CA MET A 452 -5.80 -18.30 3.99
C MET A 452 -6.89 -17.35 4.49
N THR A 453 -6.97 -16.18 3.87
CA THR A 453 -8.14 -15.29 3.90
C THR A 453 -8.94 -15.47 2.61
N TYR A 454 -10.19 -14.98 2.59
CA TYR A 454 -11.09 -15.17 1.46
C TYR A 454 -11.72 -13.84 1.03
N SER A 455 -11.95 -13.69 -0.27
CA SER A 455 -12.69 -12.57 -0.84
C SER A 455 -13.77 -13.10 -1.78
N TRP A 456 -14.95 -12.48 -1.73
CA TRP A 456 -16.01 -12.71 -2.72
C TRP A 456 -16.29 -11.41 -3.46
N GLU A 457 -16.17 -11.49 -4.78
CA GLU A 457 -16.23 -10.32 -5.67
C GLU A 457 -17.22 -10.58 -6.79
N GLN A 458 -17.99 -9.54 -7.12
CA GLN A 458 -18.86 -9.60 -8.28
C GLN A 458 -18.07 -9.31 -9.54
N HIS A 459 -18.37 -10.03 -10.62
CA HIS A 459 -17.70 -9.85 -11.92
C HIS A 459 -18.69 -9.63 -13.07
N ASP A 460 -19.90 -9.15 -12.74
CA ASP A 460 -20.88 -8.75 -13.74
C ASP A 460 -20.62 -7.32 -14.20
N LEU A 461 -20.53 -7.13 -15.51
CA LEU A 461 -20.51 -5.81 -16.13
C LEU A 461 -21.94 -5.38 -16.44
N GLY A 462 -22.36 -4.22 -15.95
CA GLY A 462 -23.69 -3.70 -16.27
C GLY A 462 -23.76 -2.19 -16.40
N PRO A 463 -24.97 -1.65 -16.63
CA PRO A 463 -25.18 -0.21 -16.77
C PRO A 463 -24.62 0.57 -15.58
N GLN A 464 -23.98 1.70 -15.86
CA GLN A 464 -23.57 2.67 -14.84
C GLN A 464 -24.78 3.16 -14.06
N GLY A 465 -24.67 3.34 -12.75
CA GLY A 465 -25.80 3.82 -11.96
C GLY A 465 -25.57 3.95 -10.47
N ALA A 466 -26.61 4.40 -9.77
CA ALA A 466 -26.60 4.49 -8.33
C ALA A 466 -26.65 3.09 -7.70
N PRO A 467 -25.86 2.82 -6.64
CA PRO A 467 -25.77 1.49 -6.03
C PRO A 467 -27.07 1.04 -5.36
N ASN A 468 -27.96 1.98 -5.01
CA ASN A 468 -29.27 1.69 -4.42
C ASN A 468 -30.37 1.44 -5.46
N SER A 469 -30.08 1.58 -6.76
CA SER A 469 -31.02 1.37 -7.86
C SER A 469 -30.33 0.73 -9.07
N PRO A 470 -29.68 -0.43 -8.90
CA PRO A 470 -29.00 -1.12 -10.01
C PRO A 470 -30.03 -1.57 -11.07
N SER A 471 -29.59 -1.62 -12.32
CA SER A 471 -30.41 -2.03 -13.46
C SER A 471 -29.68 -3.09 -14.30
N GLY A 472 -30.44 -3.97 -14.97
CA GLY A 472 -29.86 -5.09 -15.72
C GLY A 472 -28.98 -5.97 -14.83
N ASN A 473 -27.75 -6.20 -15.27
CA ASN A 473 -26.71 -6.95 -14.57
C ASN A 473 -25.64 -6.02 -13.95
N ALA A 474 -26.02 -4.79 -13.55
CA ALA A 474 -25.11 -3.92 -12.82
C ALA A 474 -24.65 -4.57 -11.50
N PRO A 475 -23.42 -4.27 -11.03
CA PRO A 475 -22.95 -4.67 -9.72
C PRO A 475 -23.95 -4.33 -8.60
N LEU A 476 -24.19 -5.30 -7.72
CA LEU A 476 -25.22 -5.30 -6.69
C LEU A 476 -24.65 -5.26 -5.27
N PHE A 477 -23.47 -5.84 -5.04
CA PHE A 477 -22.84 -5.91 -3.73
C PHE A 477 -21.35 -5.57 -3.81
N ARG A 478 -20.83 -5.01 -2.72
CA ARG A 478 -19.41 -4.69 -2.58
C ARG A 478 -18.59 -5.95 -2.42
N SER A 479 -17.28 -5.85 -2.68
CA SER A 479 -16.36 -6.89 -2.24
C SER A 479 -16.32 -6.99 -0.71
N PHE A 480 -16.22 -8.22 -0.22
CA PHE A 480 -16.10 -8.56 1.18
C PHE A 480 -14.81 -9.37 1.39
N HIS A 481 -13.84 -8.73 2.04
CA HIS A 481 -12.63 -9.38 2.54
C HIS A 481 -12.95 -10.01 3.90
N LEU A 482 -12.72 -11.32 4.05
CA LEU A 482 -13.10 -12.15 5.19
C LEU A 482 -11.90 -12.82 5.85
#